data_AF-A0A378QW51-F1
#
_entry.id   AF-A0A378QW51-F1
#
_cell.length_a   1.000
_cell.length_b   1.000
_cell.length_c   1.000
_cell.angle_alpha   90.00
_cell.angle_beta   90.00
_cell.angle_gamma   90.00
#
_symmetry.space_group_name_H-M   'P 1'
#
loop_
_entity.id
_entity.type
_entity.pdbx_description
1 polymer ?
#
loop_
_entity_poly.entity_id
_entity_poly.type
_entity_poly.pdbx_seq_one_letter_code
_entity_poly.pdbx_strand_id
1 'polypeptide(L)'
;MTPKQAKKLSDSEFKRYFGIKRATYQHMLSIPTEPKICYNTPMAYSDDFRQQVLRQLNCGKTYRQLAEEYNISTRTILNWKANPDRKVRTSYTSKIDLEKLRQDVLDYPDAYQRERATRFNCTDRAIAKALKRLKLTRKKSD
;
A
#
# COMPACT_ATOMS: atom_id res chain seq x y z
N MET A 1 -18.75 4.53 22.31
CA MET A 1 -18.99 3.10 22.68
C MET A 1 -17.76 2.29 22.30
N THR A 2 -17.20 1.48 23.19
CA THR A 2 -15.96 0.72 22.90
C THR A 2 -16.23 -0.44 21.92
N PRO A 3 -15.22 -0.93 21.16
CA PRO A 3 -15.36 -2.10 20.28
C PRO A 3 -15.90 -3.35 20.99
N LYS A 4 -15.65 -3.48 22.30
CA LYS A 4 -16.15 -4.58 23.14
C LYS A 4 -17.66 -4.49 23.39
N GLN A 5 -18.21 -3.29 23.52
CA GLN A 5 -19.65 -3.05 23.69
C GLN A 5 -20.39 -3.25 22.36
N ALA A 6 -19.77 -2.91 21.23
CA ALA A 6 -20.32 -3.08 19.89
C ALA A 6 -20.65 -4.55 19.54
N LYS A 7 -19.90 -5.51 20.09
CA LYS A 7 -20.11 -6.95 19.83
C LYS A 7 -21.43 -7.50 20.38
N LYS A 8 -21.98 -6.90 21.45
CA LYS A 8 -23.18 -7.37 22.16
C LYS A 8 -24.50 -6.90 21.53
N LEU A 9 -24.45 -6.00 20.57
CA LEU A 9 -25.64 -5.44 19.90
C LEU A 9 -26.14 -6.37 18.81
N SER A 10 -27.47 -6.40 18.62
CA SER A 10 -28.09 -6.98 17.42
C SER A 10 -27.72 -6.20 16.16
N ASP A 11 -27.84 -6.81 14.97
CA ASP A 11 -27.47 -6.15 13.72
C ASP A 11 -28.29 -4.87 13.42
N SER A 12 -29.56 -4.84 13.85
CA SER A 12 -30.42 -3.66 13.75
C SER A 12 -29.98 -2.54 14.67
N GLU A 13 -29.63 -2.86 15.93
CA GLU A 13 -29.12 -1.88 16.88
C GLU A 13 -27.73 -1.37 16.49
N PHE A 14 -26.88 -2.28 15.99
CA PHE A 14 -25.57 -1.95 15.46
C PHE A 14 -25.71 -0.97 14.28
N LYS A 15 -26.61 -1.24 13.33
CA LYS A 15 -26.87 -0.35 12.20
C LYS A 15 -27.46 1.00 12.65
N ARG A 16 -28.37 1.01 13.62
CA ARG A 16 -28.97 2.23 14.17
C ARG A 16 -27.94 3.10 14.87
N TYR A 17 -27.00 2.49 15.60
CA TYR A 17 -26.03 3.21 16.41
C TYR A 17 -24.78 3.64 15.63
N PHE A 18 -24.22 2.75 14.80
CA PHE A 18 -22.97 3.00 14.08
C PHE A 18 -23.17 3.50 12.65
N GLY A 19 -24.40 3.54 12.15
CA GLY A 19 -24.71 4.01 10.79
C GLY A 19 -24.12 3.13 9.67
N ILE A 20 -23.56 1.97 10.02
CA ILE A 20 -22.91 1.01 9.11
C ILE A 20 -23.37 -0.42 9.40
N LYS A 21 -23.35 -1.28 8.37
CA LYS A 21 -23.64 -2.71 8.54
C LYS A 21 -22.50 -3.39 9.29
N ARG A 22 -22.82 -4.36 10.14
CA ARG A 22 -21.83 -5.16 10.90
C ARG A 22 -20.82 -5.88 10.01
N ALA A 23 -21.25 -6.38 8.85
CA ALA A 23 -20.37 -6.98 7.85
C ALA A 23 -19.30 -5.98 7.34
N THR A 24 -19.66 -4.71 7.17
CA THR A 24 -18.71 -3.67 6.78
C THR A 24 -17.68 -3.44 7.88
N TYR A 25 -18.13 -3.34 9.14
CA TYR A 25 -17.25 -3.21 10.31
C TYR A 25 -16.26 -4.38 10.46
N GLN A 26 -16.73 -5.61 10.26
CA GLN A 26 -15.88 -6.80 10.26
C GLN A 26 -14.87 -6.80 9.11
N HIS A 27 -15.28 -6.39 7.91
CA HIS A 27 -14.36 -6.19 6.79
C HIS A 27 -13.31 -5.12 7.12
N MET A 28 -13.69 -4.02 7.79
CA MET A 28 -12.71 -3.03 8.26
C MET A 28 -11.71 -3.61 9.26
N LEU A 29 -12.08 -4.63 10.03
CA LEU A 29 -11.21 -5.32 10.99
C LEU A 29 -10.30 -6.37 10.34
N SER A 30 -10.66 -6.89 9.16
CA SER A 30 -9.92 -7.96 8.49
C SER A 30 -8.99 -7.50 7.36
N ILE A 31 -9.04 -6.24 6.91
CA ILE A 31 -8.15 -5.75 5.84
C ILE A 31 -6.70 -5.76 6.34
N PRO A 32 -5.78 -6.53 5.72
CA PRO A 32 -4.37 -6.53 6.06
C PRO A 32 -3.73 -5.20 5.65
N THR A 33 -2.90 -4.63 6.52
CA THR A 33 -2.16 -3.38 6.29
C THR A 33 -0.85 -3.64 5.54
N GLU A 34 -0.95 -4.33 4.41
CA GLU A 34 0.22 -4.48 3.55
C GLU A 34 0.51 -3.14 2.86
N PRO A 35 1.74 -2.61 2.96
CA PRO A 35 2.12 -1.42 2.21
C PRO A 35 1.96 -1.76 0.73
N LYS A 36 1.18 -0.94 0.01
CA LYS A 36 1.00 -1.12 -1.43
C LYS A 36 2.37 -1.06 -2.09
N ILE A 37 2.85 -2.22 -2.54
CA ILE A 37 4.05 -2.36 -3.37
C ILE A 37 3.74 -1.64 -4.67
N CYS A 38 4.27 -0.43 -4.85
CA CYS A 38 4.23 0.21 -6.16
C CYS A 38 5.34 -0.42 -7.00
N TYR A 39 4.95 -1.30 -7.93
CA TYR A 39 5.80 -1.61 -9.07
C TYR A 39 5.92 -0.32 -9.90
N ASN A 40 6.94 0.46 -9.61
CA ASN A 40 7.21 1.68 -10.35
C ASN A 40 7.87 1.29 -11.67
N THR A 41 7.15 0.93 -12.73
CA THR A 41 7.82 0.64 -14.02
C THR A 41 7.02 1.10 -15.22
N PRO A 42 7.65 2.00 -15.98
CA PRO A 42 7.75 1.75 -17.42
C PRO A 42 9.19 1.55 -17.95
N MET A 43 10.25 1.92 -17.22
CA MET A 43 11.60 2.04 -17.81
C MET A 43 12.67 1.05 -17.32
N ALA A 44 12.37 0.13 -16.41
CA ALA A 44 13.37 -0.82 -15.92
C ALA A 44 13.34 -2.12 -16.74
N TYR A 45 14.52 -2.63 -17.09
CA TYR A 45 14.67 -3.94 -17.76
C TYR A 45 13.93 -5.05 -16.99
N SER A 46 13.27 -5.95 -17.71
CA SER A 46 12.52 -7.09 -17.15
C SER A 46 13.43 -8.04 -16.37
N ASP A 47 12.84 -8.81 -15.46
CA ASP A 47 13.61 -9.71 -14.60
C ASP A 47 14.28 -10.84 -15.39
N ASP A 48 13.53 -11.48 -16.29
CA ASP A 48 14.03 -12.52 -17.20
C ASP A 48 15.22 -12.05 -18.05
N PHE A 49 15.15 -10.82 -18.57
CA PHE A 49 16.25 -10.23 -19.35
C PHE A 49 17.53 -10.08 -18.52
N ARG A 50 17.42 -9.62 -17.27
CA ARG A 50 18.59 -9.51 -16.38
C ARG A 50 19.18 -10.87 -16.08
N GLN A 51 18.32 -11.85 -15.77
CA GLN A 51 18.75 -13.22 -15.51
C GLN A 51 19.45 -13.83 -16.73
N GLN A 52 18.95 -13.57 -17.94
CA GLN A 52 19.61 -13.97 -19.18
C GLN A 52 21.02 -13.38 -19.32
N VAL A 53 21.18 -12.06 -19.13
CA VAL A 53 22.49 -11.40 -19.22
C VAL A 53 23.45 -11.92 -18.15
N LEU A 54 22.97 -12.14 -16.93
CA LEU A 54 23.78 -12.71 -15.84
C LEU A 54 24.19 -14.16 -16.10
N ARG A 55 23.31 -14.98 -16.72
CA ARG A 55 23.67 -16.34 -17.15
C ARG A 55 24.81 -16.32 -18.15
N GLN A 56 24.74 -15.43 -19.15
CA GLN A 56 25.80 -15.32 -20.16
C GLN A 56 27.12 -14.79 -19.59
N LEU A 57 27.05 -13.90 -18.58
CA LEU A 57 28.22 -13.47 -17.83
C LEU A 57 28.88 -14.65 -17.09
N ASN A 58 28.08 -15.55 -16.48
CA ASN A 58 28.58 -16.75 -15.81
C ASN A 58 29.16 -17.78 -16.79
N CYS A 59 28.70 -17.81 -18.04
CA CYS A 59 29.29 -18.61 -19.13
C CYS A 59 30.66 -18.11 -19.61
N GLY A 60 31.17 -17.00 -19.07
CA GLY A 60 32.51 -16.47 -19.39
C GLY A 60 32.54 -15.33 -20.40
N LYS A 61 31.39 -14.77 -20.81
CA LYS A 61 31.38 -13.54 -21.63
C LYS A 61 31.86 -12.35 -20.81
N THR A 62 32.53 -11.40 -21.47
CA THR A 62 32.99 -10.17 -20.79
C THR A 62 31.87 -9.13 -20.70
N TYR A 63 31.97 -8.22 -19.71
CA TYR A 63 31.01 -7.12 -19.57
C TYR A 63 30.91 -6.23 -20.81
N ARG A 64 32.03 -6.00 -21.51
CA ARG A 64 32.08 -5.16 -22.71
C ARG A 64 31.35 -5.81 -23.88
N GLN A 65 31.58 -7.11 -24.10
CA GLN A 65 30.87 -7.88 -25.13
C GLN A 65 29.35 -7.87 -24.89
N LEU A 66 28.92 -8.10 -23.64
CA LEU A 66 27.51 -8.07 -23.27
C LEU A 66 26.91 -6.66 -23.42
N ALA A 67 27.67 -5.62 -23.08
CA ALA A 67 27.23 -4.24 -23.24
C ALA A 67 26.97 -3.88 -24.71
N GLU A 68 27.85 -4.32 -25.61
CA GLU A 68 27.72 -4.13 -27.05
C GLU A 68 26.57 -5.00 -27.63
N GLU A 69 26.49 -6.29 -27.27
CA GLU A 69 25.48 -7.24 -27.76
C GLU A 69 24.05 -6.85 -27.36
N TYR A 70 23.86 -6.41 -26.11
CA TYR A 70 22.54 -6.05 -25.58
C TYR A 70 22.24 -4.56 -25.63
N ASN A 71 23.16 -3.74 -26.17
CA ASN A 71 23.07 -2.28 -26.19
C ASN A 71 22.74 -1.69 -24.80
N ILE A 72 23.46 -2.14 -23.78
CA ILE A 72 23.33 -1.69 -22.39
C ILE A 72 24.65 -1.19 -21.85
N SER A 73 24.64 -0.25 -20.91
CA SER A 73 25.88 0.20 -20.29
C SER A 73 26.55 -0.93 -19.49
N THR A 74 27.88 -1.00 -19.50
CA THR A 74 28.65 -1.93 -18.65
C THR A 74 28.31 -1.75 -17.17
N ARG A 75 28.05 -0.50 -16.75
CA ARG A 75 27.60 -0.16 -15.39
C ARG A 75 26.27 -0.82 -15.02
N THR A 76 25.35 -0.97 -15.97
CA THR A 76 24.07 -1.67 -15.76
C THR A 76 24.30 -3.13 -15.39
N ILE A 77 25.19 -3.82 -16.11
CA ILE A 77 25.52 -5.23 -15.87
C ILE A 77 26.21 -5.39 -14.51
N LEU A 78 27.14 -4.50 -14.17
CA LEU A 78 27.79 -4.48 -12.85
C LEU A 78 26.78 -4.30 -11.72
N ASN A 79 25.81 -3.40 -11.89
CA ASN A 79 24.74 -3.20 -10.90
C ASN A 79 23.89 -4.46 -10.72
N TRP A 80 23.56 -5.18 -11.80
CA TRP A 80 22.82 -6.45 -11.71
C TRP A 80 23.62 -7.56 -11.08
N LYS A 81 24.94 -7.60 -11.29
CA LYS A 81 25.81 -8.55 -10.59
C LYS A 81 25.82 -8.30 -9.08
N ALA A 82 25.83 -7.04 -8.67
CA ALA A 82 25.80 -6.67 -7.25
C ALA A 82 24.41 -6.85 -6.61
N ASN A 83 23.35 -6.54 -7.35
CA ASN A 83 21.96 -6.67 -6.90
C ASN A 83 21.13 -7.23 -8.08
N PRO A 84 20.99 -8.57 -8.18
CA PRO A 84 20.26 -9.20 -9.28
C PRO A 84 18.78 -8.83 -9.24
N ASP A 85 18.22 -8.85 -8.04
CA ASP A 85 16.82 -8.52 -7.81
C ASP A 85 16.57 -7.03 -7.95
N ARG A 86 15.42 -6.72 -8.54
CA ARG A 86 14.96 -5.35 -8.62
C ARG A 86 14.69 -4.81 -7.21
N LYS A 87 15.35 -3.71 -6.84
CA LYS A 87 15.00 -2.97 -5.62
C LYS A 87 13.54 -2.52 -5.68
N VAL A 88 12.71 -3.13 -4.85
CA VAL A 88 11.32 -2.72 -4.65
C VAL A 88 11.33 -1.49 -3.76
N ARG A 89 10.66 -0.42 -4.19
CA ARG A 89 10.42 0.73 -3.32
C ARG A 89 9.35 0.34 -2.32
N THR A 90 9.77 0.00 -1.10
CA THR A 90 8.88 -0.52 -0.05
C THR A 90 8.14 0.53 0.73
N SER A 91 8.52 1.82 0.67
CA SER A 91 7.82 2.84 1.46
C SER A 91 7.48 4.14 0.73
N TYR A 92 6.27 4.58 1.05
CA TYR A 92 5.89 5.97 1.03
C TYR A 92 5.69 6.36 2.50
N THR A 93 6.62 7.12 3.10
CA THR A 93 6.39 7.69 4.43
C THR A 93 5.22 8.66 4.33
N SER A 94 4.01 8.24 4.71
CA SER A 94 2.91 9.16 4.93
C SER A 94 3.00 9.75 6.33
N LYS A 95 2.69 11.04 6.45
CA LYS A 95 2.51 11.72 7.74
C LYS A 95 1.40 11.10 8.62
N ILE A 96 0.55 10.26 8.04
CA ILE A 96 -0.59 9.63 8.71
C ILE A 96 -0.24 8.17 8.98
N ASP A 97 -0.30 7.80 10.26
CA ASP A 97 -0.26 6.43 10.74
C ASP A 97 -1.58 5.73 10.39
N LEU A 98 -1.49 4.67 9.57
CA LEU A 98 -2.64 3.95 9.04
C LEU A 98 -3.37 3.14 10.13
N GLU A 99 -2.66 2.63 11.13
CA GLU A 99 -3.27 1.87 12.22
C GLU A 99 -4.07 2.81 13.13
N LYS A 100 -3.50 3.98 13.46
CA LYS A 100 -4.23 5.00 14.21
C LYS A 100 -5.46 5.50 13.44
N LEU A 101 -5.35 5.70 12.13
CA LEU A 101 -6.49 6.09 11.30
C LEU A 101 -7.57 5.01 11.27
N ARG A 102 -7.18 3.73 11.21
CA ARG A 102 -8.12 2.59 11.27
C ARG A 102 -8.89 2.59 12.59
N GLN A 103 -8.18 2.75 13.71
CA GLN A 103 -8.80 2.82 15.03
C GLN A 103 -9.78 4.01 15.14
N ASP A 104 -9.40 5.19 14.65
CA ASP A 104 -10.27 6.37 14.63
C ASP A 104 -11.54 6.16 13.77
N VAL A 105 -11.45 5.40 12.67
CA VAL A 105 -12.62 5.00 11.87
C VAL A 105 -13.55 4.05 12.63
N LEU A 106 -13.00 3.14 13.44
CA LEU A 106 -13.78 2.23 14.27
C LEU A 106 -14.46 2.95 15.44
N ASP A 107 -13.75 3.88 16.09
CA ASP A 107 -14.27 4.60 17.25
C ASP A 107 -15.32 5.65 16.86
N TYR A 108 -15.18 6.24 15.68
CA TYR A 108 -16.06 7.30 15.19
C TYR A 108 -16.48 7.07 13.74
N PRO A 109 -17.33 6.07 13.43
CA PRO A 109 -17.64 5.72 12.03
C PRO A 109 -18.32 6.83 11.23
N ASP A 110 -19.11 7.68 11.88
CA ASP A 110 -19.82 8.80 11.25
C ASP A 110 -19.03 10.11 11.17
N ALA A 111 -17.81 10.17 11.73
CA ALA A 111 -17.00 11.37 11.69
C ALA A 111 -16.61 11.76 10.25
N TYR A 112 -16.77 13.04 9.95
CA TYR A 112 -16.39 13.63 8.65
C TYR A 112 -14.88 13.64 8.47
N GLN A 113 -14.42 13.63 7.23
CA GLN A 113 -12.98 13.68 6.91
C GLN A 113 -12.29 14.89 7.54
N ARG A 114 -12.96 16.05 7.59
CA ARG A 114 -12.49 17.28 8.26
C ARG A 114 -12.26 17.09 9.76
N GLU A 115 -13.14 16.38 10.45
CA GLU A 115 -13.06 16.17 11.91
C GLU A 115 -11.90 15.23 12.24
N ARG A 116 -11.71 14.20 11.40
CA ARG A 116 -10.53 13.32 11.46
C ARG A 116 -9.26 14.11 11.18
N ALA A 117 -9.28 14.97 10.16
CA ALA A 117 -8.13 15.79 9.78
C ALA A 117 -7.65 16.68 10.94
N THR A 118 -8.56 17.26 11.72
CA THR A 118 -8.25 17.99 12.95
C THR A 118 -7.56 17.10 14.00
N ARG A 119 -8.04 15.88 14.23
CA ARG A 119 -7.43 14.93 15.19
C ARG A 119 -6.03 14.48 14.79
N PHE A 120 -5.81 14.28 13.50
CA PHE A 120 -4.51 13.87 12.94
C PHE A 120 -3.60 15.05 12.57
N ASN A 121 -4.01 16.29 12.88
CA ASN A 121 -3.33 17.53 12.51
C ASN A 121 -2.85 17.53 11.04
N CYS A 122 -3.75 17.17 10.13
CA CYS A 122 -3.45 17.06 8.71
C CYS A 122 -4.58 17.66 7.86
N THR A 123 -4.44 17.59 6.53
CA THR A 123 -5.47 18.09 5.62
C THR A 123 -6.51 17.01 5.31
N ASP A 124 -7.75 17.43 5.07
CA ASP A 124 -8.88 16.55 4.68
C ASP A 124 -8.51 15.66 3.49
N ARG A 125 -7.78 16.22 2.53
CA ARG A 125 -7.33 15.52 1.32
C ARG A 125 -6.29 14.43 1.64
N ALA A 126 -5.48 14.61 2.68
CA ALA A 126 -4.54 13.59 3.15
C ALA A 126 -5.30 12.42 3.81
N ILE A 127 -6.31 12.70 4.64
CA ILE A 127 -7.21 11.69 5.21
C ILE A 127 -7.94 10.92 4.09
N ALA A 128 -8.50 11.62 3.11
CA ALA A 128 -9.18 10.98 1.98
C ALA A 128 -8.25 10.02 1.21
N LYS A 129 -6.98 10.40 0.99
CA LYS A 129 -5.97 9.52 0.39
C LYS A 129 -5.65 8.31 1.28
N ALA A 130 -5.53 8.51 2.59
CA ALA A 130 -5.25 7.45 3.55
C ALA A 130 -6.41 6.44 3.66
N LEU A 131 -7.66 6.91 3.70
CA LEU A 131 -8.86 6.07 3.66
C LEU A 131 -8.94 5.24 2.37
N LYS A 132 -8.62 5.85 1.21
CA LYS A 132 -8.51 5.12 -0.07
C LYS A 132 -7.42 4.05 -0.06
N ARG A 133 -6.30 4.27 0.64
CA ARG A 133 -5.25 3.25 0.80
C ARG A 133 -5.75 2.06 1.60
N LEU A 134 -6.49 2.33 2.67
CA LEU A 134 -7.16 1.33 3.51
C LEU A 134 -8.37 0.67 2.83
N LYS A 135 -8.73 1.06 1.60
CA LYS A 135 -9.95 0.60 0.89
C LYS A 135 -11.24 0.85 1.70
N LEU A 136 -11.23 1.83 2.60
CA LEU A 136 -12.39 2.23 3.39
C LEU A 136 -13.08 3.39 2.69
N THR A 137 -14.14 3.09 1.93
CA THR A 137 -14.95 4.12 1.26
C THR A 137 -16.41 3.93 1.65
N ARG A 138 -17.04 4.97 2.20
CA ARG A 138 -18.47 5.00 2.50
C ARG A 138 -19.15 5.96 1.53
N LYS A 139 -20.11 5.47 0.76
CA LYS A 139 -21.12 6.31 0.11
C LYS A 139 -22.21 6.57 1.16
N LYS A 140 -22.50 7.84 1.46
CA LYS A 140 -23.70 8.17 2.23
C LYS A 140 -24.90 7.89 1.32
N SER A 141 -25.79 7.02 1.77
CA SER A 141 -27.14 6.92 1.22
C SER A 141 -27.97 8.02 1.88
N ASP A 142 -28.54 8.90 1.07
CA ASP A 142 -29.71 9.70 1.48
C ASP A 142 -30.87 8.76 1.83
#